data_AF-C9S672-F1
#
_entry.id   AF-C9S672-F1
#
_cell.length_a   1.000
_cell.length_b   1.000
_cell.length_c   1.000
_cell.angle_alpha   90.00
_cell.angle_beta   90.00
_cell.angle_gamma   90.00
#
_symmetry.space_group_name_H-M   'P 1'
#
loop_
_entity.id
_entity.type
_entity.pdbx_description
1 polymer ?
#
loop_
_entity_poly.entity_id
_entity_poly.type
_entity_poly.pdbx_seq_one_letter_code
_entity_poly.pdbx_strand_id
1 'polypeptide(L)'
;MGRLDEASKAFQLQYDAAKKLQWKKPLCRAVGNLGMTNFQLSQQRHDGRLLDLAIAQLNERVQLAQHLGEVAADGVSPAKAASRRQLAVTWESIGQSRLSLCFAAQGNTQAAVDAAHAALKLSHTLEDPAVMALSRFFYGRALLFQGRVEEAMAQFNLPSACSCAIALCKEPSSDNYEYLRELVDVGANMDLVDNQGYTALDHSVFNSDAAMEDLVLEGLRRQLGDHRQPEFARLQVEAKLRKGYRELFQEKLRPVLLSNGGEATKSLRSLRHTYDESLSSDGESGRMFDRLKVLRYTEFLAFGRLPRSNDGLVLPLVSRSTLSHRRPDAVDFVIFISYRWINTEKSRDSPDDVNNTQFGRMVAAVEAFLRLHPSVEPSRLGIWLDHSCVDQDDPMPGVSALPMIVAQCNAVISLVDGQYYERAWCSVEVMMVQQLRRAYGLHLWYEHIETERSAWELREGALDMEIVMAEKKLTFESDRPKVLFLERQSKLLG
;
A
#
# COMPACT_ATOMS: atom_id res chain seq x y z
N MET A 1 22.52 -27.35 8.41
CA MET A 1 23.99 -27.51 8.36
C MET A 1 24.54 -27.54 6.93
N GLY A 2 24.02 -28.33 5.97
CA GLY A 2 24.61 -28.40 4.61
C GLY A 2 24.59 -27.13 3.74
N ARG A 3 23.58 -26.26 3.89
CA ARG A 3 23.38 -25.11 2.99
C ARG A 3 24.44 -24.00 3.08
N LEU A 4 25.00 -23.73 4.27
CA LEU A 4 26.04 -22.71 4.42
C LEU A 4 27.41 -23.19 3.93
N ASP A 5 27.73 -24.47 4.16
CA ASP A 5 28.94 -25.09 3.61
C ASP A 5 28.91 -25.13 2.07
N GLU A 6 27.77 -25.45 1.49
CA GLU A 6 27.56 -25.38 0.03
C GLU A 6 27.69 -23.96 -0.50
N ALA A 7 27.06 -22.98 0.17
CA ALA A 7 27.17 -21.57 -0.18
C ALA A 7 28.63 -21.09 -0.09
N SER A 8 29.36 -21.48 0.96
CA SER A 8 30.77 -21.14 1.13
C SER A 8 31.62 -21.67 -0.02
N LYS A 9 31.42 -22.92 -0.43
CA LYS A 9 32.12 -23.52 -1.58
C LYS A 9 31.79 -22.78 -2.88
N ALA A 10 30.52 -22.46 -3.10
CA ALA A 10 30.08 -21.75 -4.30
C ALA A 10 30.68 -20.34 -4.38
N PHE A 11 30.64 -19.57 -3.27
CA PHE A 11 31.24 -18.24 -3.22
C PHE A 11 32.77 -18.28 -3.33
N GLN A 12 33.42 -19.35 -2.85
CA GLN A 12 34.87 -19.54 -3.01
C GLN A 12 35.23 -19.70 -4.48
N LEU A 13 34.51 -20.55 -5.23
CA LEU A 13 34.70 -20.71 -6.67
C LEU A 13 34.50 -19.39 -7.42
N GLN A 14 33.48 -18.60 -7.05
CA GLN A 14 33.24 -17.28 -7.65
C GLN A 14 34.37 -16.30 -7.36
N TYR A 15 34.89 -16.27 -6.13
CA TYR A 15 36.02 -15.44 -5.73
C TYR A 15 37.28 -15.81 -6.52
N ASP A 16 37.62 -17.10 -6.57
CA ASP A 16 38.83 -17.58 -7.25
C ASP A 16 38.78 -17.30 -8.76
N ALA A 17 37.62 -17.54 -9.39
CA ALA A 17 37.41 -17.21 -10.80
C ALA A 17 37.52 -15.71 -11.07
N ALA A 18 36.86 -14.87 -10.27
CA ALA A 18 36.91 -13.42 -10.42
C ALA A 18 38.32 -12.86 -10.19
N LYS A 19 39.06 -13.44 -9.24
CA LYS A 19 40.46 -13.07 -8.94
C LYS A 19 41.38 -13.43 -10.10
N LYS A 20 41.25 -14.65 -10.65
CA LYS A 20 42.01 -15.12 -11.82
C LYS A 20 41.76 -14.26 -13.06
N LEU A 21 40.51 -13.85 -13.28
CA LEU A 21 40.12 -13.00 -14.41
C LEU A 21 40.33 -11.50 -14.14
N GLN A 22 40.79 -11.12 -12.94
CA GLN A 22 40.95 -9.74 -12.50
C GLN A 22 39.66 -8.90 -12.59
N TRP A 23 38.50 -9.54 -12.44
CA TRP A 23 37.19 -8.89 -12.52
C TRP A 23 36.80 -8.26 -11.18
N LYS A 24 37.21 -7.00 -10.98
CA LYS A 24 37.05 -6.27 -9.71
C LYS A 24 35.62 -6.22 -9.16
N LYS A 25 34.60 -6.03 -10.01
CA LYS A 25 33.20 -5.97 -9.58
C LYS A 25 32.69 -7.32 -9.07
N PRO A 26 32.74 -8.42 -9.85
CA PRO A 26 32.46 -9.77 -9.35
C PRO A 26 33.29 -10.14 -8.11
N LEU A 27 34.58 -9.76 -8.08
CA LEU A 27 35.46 -10.04 -6.95
C LEU A 27 34.96 -9.38 -5.65
N CYS A 28 34.63 -8.09 -5.69
CA CYS A 28 34.08 -7.35 -4.55
C CYS A 28 32.77 -7.97 -4.02
N ARG A 29 31.89 -8.40 -4.93
CA ARG A 29 30.65 -9.11 -4.54
C ARG A 29 30.95 -10.46 -3.89
N ALA A 30 31.80 -11.28 -4.52
CA ALA A 30 32.11 -12.64 -4.06
C ALA A 30 32.82 -12.64 -2.69
N VAL A 31 33.83 -11.78 -2.51
CA VAL A 31 34.55 -11.69 -1.22
C VAL A 31 33.65 -11.23 -0.08
N GLY A 32 32.71 -10.32 -0.36
CA GLY A 32 31.73 -9.90 0.63
C GLY A 32 30.74 -10.99 1.05
N ASN A 33 30.37 -11.88 0.12
CA ASN A 33 29.52 -13.04 0.41
C ASN A 33 30.28 -14.12 1.19
N LEU A 34 31.54 -14.37 0.82
CA LEU A 34 32.44 -15.24 1.58
C LEU A 34 32.60 -14.76 3.02
N GLY A 35 32.88 -13.46 3.21
CA GLY A 35 33.03 -12.87 4.53
C GLY A 35 31.81 -13.10 5.41
N MET A 36 30.59 -12.87 4.91
CA MET A 36 29.38 -13.15 5.67
C MET A 36 29.11 -14.63 5.92
N THR A 37 29.42 -15.49 4.94
CA THR A 37 29.24 -16.94 5.13
C THR A 37 30.19 -17.47 6.20
N ASN A 38 31.45 -17.01 6.20
CA ASN A 38 32.43 -17.36 7.22
C ASN A 38 32.06 -16.79 8.59
N PHE A 39 31.49 -15.58 8.65
CA PHE A 39 30.93 -15.03 9.89
C PHE A 39 29.77 -15.91 10.41
N GLN A 40 28.81 -16.28 9.58
CA GLN A 40 27.71 -17.14 10.00
C GLN A 40 28.19 -18.52 10.46
N LEU A 41 29.16 -19.11 9.75
CA LEU A 41 29.79 -20.37 10.16
C LEU A 41 30.59 -20.23 11.46
N SER A 42 31.26 -19.10 11.70
CA SER A 42 31.97 -18.86 12.95
C SER A 42 31.03 -18.80 14.14
N GLN A 43 29.85 -18.19 13.98
CA GLN A 43 28.81 -18.19 15.02
C GLN A 43 28.25 -19.59 15.30
N GLN A 44 27.99 -20.38 14.25
CA GLN A 44 27.46 -21.74 14.40
C GLN A 44 28.45 -22.73 15.02
N ARG A 45 29.74 -22.55 14.74
CA ARG A 45 30.81 -23.47 15.17
C ARG A 45 31.61 -22.96 16.36
N HIS A 46 31.35 -21.73 16.78
CA HIS A 46 32.16 -21.00 17.77
C HIS A 46 33.65 -20.98 17.41
N ASP A 47 33.96 -20.75 16.12
CA ASP A 47 35.33 -20.79 15.59
C ASP A 47 35.89 -19.38 15.33
N GLY A 48 36.76 -18.93 16.24
CA GLY A 48 37.43 -17.63 16.12
C GLY A 48 38.27 -17.45 14.85
N ARG A 49 38.81 -18.54 14.26
CA ARG A 49 39.60 -18.45 13.02
C ARG A 49 38.73 -18.09 11.82
N LEU A 50 37.50 -18.62 11.78
CA LEU A 50 36.53 -18.26 10.76
C LEU A 50 36.07 -16.80 10.92
N LEU A 51 35.98 -16.31 12.16
CA LEU A 51 35.68 -14.89 12.43
C LEU A 51 36.82 -13.97 11.93
N ASP A 52 38.07 -14.30 12.22
CA ASP A 52 39.23 -13.53 11.72
C ASP A 52 39.29 -13.53 10.19
N LEU A 53 39.01 -14.67 9.56
CA LEU A 53 38.93 -14.79 8.11
C LEU A 53 37.80 -13.92 7.54
N ALA A 54 36.62 -13.92 8.18
CA ALA A 54 35.51 -13.07 7.78
C ALA A 54 35.87 -11.57 7.85
N ILE A 55 36.54 -11.14 8.91
CA ILE A 55 37.04 -9.76 9.06
C ILE A 55 38.01 -9.41 7.93
N ALA A 56 38.97 -10.29 7.62
CA ALA A 56 39.92 -10.05 6.54
C ALA A 56 39.22 -9.89 5.18
N GLN A 57 38.27 -10.78 4.87
CA GLN A 57 37.51 -10.75 3.62
C GLN A 57 36.59 -9.53 3.50
N LEU A 58 35.97 -9.10 4.60
CA LEU A 58 35.12 -7.90 4.60
C LEU A 58 35.96 -6.61 4.50
N ASN A 59 37.16 -6.57 5.07
CA ASN A 59 38.11 -5.49 4.82
C ASN A 59 38.54 -5.43 3.34
N GLU A 60 38.84 -6.59 2.72
CA GLU A 60 39.12 -6.66 1.27
C GLU A 60 37.93 -6.13 0.45
N ARG A 61 36.69 -6.46 0.82
CA ARG A 61 35.49 -5.89 0.19
C ARG A 61 35.47 -4.36 0.25
N VAL A 62 35.69 -3.78 1.44
CA VAL A 62 35.66 -2.32 1.64
C VAL A 62 36.71 -1.65 0.76
N GLN A 63 37.94 -2.15 0.75
CA GLN A 63 39.03 -1.62 -0.09
C GLN A 63 38.71 -1.71 -1.58
N LEU A 64 38.15 -2.85 -2.03
CA LEU A 64 37.75 -3.01 -3.43
C LEU A 64 36.60 -2.07 -3.81
N ALA A 65 35.64 -1.85 -2.91
CA ALA A 65 34.54 -0.92 -3.14
C ALA A 65 35.02 0.53 -3.27
N GLN A 66 35.91 0.98 -2.37
CA GLN A 66 36.54 2.29 -2.43
C GLN A 66 37.27 2.50 -3.77
N HIS A 67 38.12 1.55 -4.15
CA HIS A 67 38.83 1.60 -5.42
C HIS A 67 37.88 1.67 -6.63
N LEU A 68 36.79 0.90 -6.63
CA LEU A 68 35.77 0.94 -7.68
C LEU A 68 35.07 2.32 -7.76
N GLY A 69 34.97 3.03 -6.64
CA GLY A 69 34.45 4.40 -6.59
C GLY A 69 35.42 5.41 -7.20
N GLU A 70 36.72 5.27 -6.94
CA GLU A 70 37.78 6.13 -7.50
C GLU A 70 37.83 6.05 -9.02
N VAL A 71 37.82 4.83 -9.58
CA VAL A 71 37.89 4.58 -11.03
C VAL A 71 36.52 4.65 -11.74
N ALA A 72 35.47 5.08 -11.03
CA ALA A 72 34.11 5.05 -11.56
C ALA A 72 33.91 5.94 -12.80
N ALA A 73 34.70 7.02 -12.91
CA ALA A 73 34.65 7.98 -14.01
C ALA A 73 35.35 7.51 -15.30
N ASP A 74 36.13 6.43 -15.23
CA ASP A 74 37.02 6.04 -16.31
C ASP A 74 36.23 5.57 -17.54
N GLY A 75 36.48 6.27 -18.66
CA GLY A 75 36.01 5.89 -19.99
C GLY A 75 34.48 5.88 -20.16
N VAL A 76 33.73 6.60 -19.33
CA VAL A 76 32.26 6.62 -19.39
C VAL A 76 31.65 8.01 -19.25
N SER A 77 30.38 8.12 -19.65
CA SER A 77 29.61 9.35 -19.48
C SER A 77 29.41 9.72 -17.99
N PRO A 78 29.20 11.00 -17.67
CA PRO A 78 28.96 11.45 -16.29
C PRO A 78 27.84 10.72 -15.57
N ALA A 79 26.73 10.43 -16.27
CA ALA A 79 25.61 9.67 -15.69
C ALA A 79 26.00 8.22 -15.32
N LYS A 80 26.77 7.55 -16.17
CA LYS A 80 27.29 6.19 -15.88
C LYS A 80 28.33 6.23 -14.76
N ALA A 81 29.15 7.27 -14.70
CA ALA A 81 30.10 7.47 -13.62
C ALA A 81 29.39 7.66 -12.27
N ALA A 82 28.36 8.50 -12.21
CA ALA A 82 27.55 8.72 -11.01
C ALA A 82 26.91 7.42 -10.51
N SER A 83 26.25 6.67 -11.40
CA SER A 83 25.66 5.36 -11.06
C SER A 83 26.69 4.36 -10.54
N ARG A 84 27.90 4.30 -11.15
CA ARG A 84 29.00 3.45 -10.67
C ARG A 84 29.50 3.86 -9.30
N ARG A 85 29.62 5.16 -9.02
CA ARG A 85 30.00 5.68 -7.69
C ARG A 85 28.96 5.32 -6.64
N GLN A 86 27.68 5.52 -6.92
CA GLN A 86 26.60 5.14 -6.01
C GLN A 86 26.64 3.64 -5.67
N LEU A 87 26.86 2.79 -6.68
CA LEU A 87 27.02 1.35 -6.45
C LEU A 87 28.23 1.02 -5.57
N ALA A 88 29.37 1.66 -5.81
CA ALA A 88 30.58 1.49 -5.01
C ALA A 88 30.38 1.90 -3.55
N VAL A 89 29.80 3.09 -3.32
CA VAL A 89 29.45 3.60 -1.98
C VAL A 89 28.48 2.66 -1.26
N THR A 90 27.48 2.12 -1.98
CA THR A 90 26.54 1.13 -1.43
C THR A 90 27.28 -0.13 -0.98
N TRP A 91 28.21 -0.65 -1.79
CA TRP A 91 28.97 -1.85 -1.43
C TRP A 91 29.92 -1.63 -0.27
N GLU A 92 30.52 -0.44 -0.18
CA GLU A 92 31.35 -0.02 0.93
C GLU A 92 30.54 0.08 2.22
N SER A 93 29.39 0.78 2.20
CA SER A 93 28.49 0.90 3.36
C SER A 93 28.00 -0.47 3.87
N ILE A 94 27.64 -1.38 2.96
CA ILE A 94 27.30 -2.77 3.32
C ILE A 94 28.51 -3.50 3.93
N GLY A 95 29.71 -3.31 3.38
CA GLY A 95 30.93 -3.91 3.91
C GLY A 95 31.23 -3.45 5.33
N GLN A 96 31.13 -2.15 5.58
CA GLN A 96 31.31 -1.54 6.90
C GLN A 96 30.25 -2.00 7.91
N SER A 97 28.98 -2.09 7.49
CA SER A 97 27.89 -2.63 8.32
C SER A 97 28.12 -4.10 8.71
N ARG A 98 28.74 -4.89 7.85
CA ARG A 98 29.07 -6.30 8.12
C ARG A 98 30.32 -6.45 8.99
N LEU A 99 31.31 -5.55 8.82
CA LEU A 99 32.46 -5.48 9.71
C LEU A 99 32.05 -5.18 11.14
N SER A 100 31.06 -4.31 11.36
CA SER A 100 30.58 -4.03 12.71
C SER A 100 30.03 -5.27 13.42
N LEU A 101 29.34 -6.16 12.68
CA LEU A 101 28.88 -7.45 13.20
C LEU A 101 30.05 -8.33 13.66
N CYS A 102 31.11 -8.39 12.86
CA CYS A 102 32.28 -9.20 13.16
C CYS A 102 33.06 -8.66 14.36
N PHE A 103 33.26 -7.33 14.43
CA PHE A 103 33.94 -6.71 15.56
C PHE A 103 33.14 -6.84 16.85
N ALA A 104 31.81 -6.70 16.80
CA ALA A 104 30.95 -6.94 17.94
C ALA A 104 31.07 -8.40 18.44
N ALA A 105 31.06 -9.38 17.52
CA ALA A 105 31.26 -10.79 17.87
C ALA A 105 32.64 -11.09 18.46
N GLN A 106 33.66 -10.33 18.08
CA GLN A 106 35.01 -10.42 18.65
C GLN A 106 35.12 -9.76 20.04
N GLY A 107 34.07 -9.03 20.48
CA GLY A 107 34.10 -8.22 21.70
C GLY A 107 34.78 -6.86 21.54
N ASN A 108 35.18 -6.48 20.32
CA ASN A 108 35.77 -5.17 20.03
C ASN A 108 34.66 -4.15 19.74
N THR A 109 34.00 -3.69 20.81
CA THR A 109 32.83 -2.81 20.72
C THR A 109 33.14 -1.46 20.09
N GLN A 110 34.33 -0.90 20.30
CA GLN A 110 34.72 0.38 19.70
C GLN A 110 34.88 0.26 18.17
N ALA A 111 35.59 -0.76 17.69
CA ALA A 111 35.73 -0.99 16.25
C ALA A 111 34.37 -1.28 15.59
N ALA A 112 33.45 -1.93 16.30
CA ALA A 112 32.08 -2.14 15.82
C ALA A 112 31.34 -0.82 15.61
N VAL A 113 31.41 0.09 16.59
CA VAL A 113 30.79 1.43 16.52
C VAL A 113 31.42 2.25 15.39
N ASP A 114 32.75 2.25 15.27
CA ASP A 114 33.46 3.02 14.25
C ASP A 114 33.09 2.55 12.82
N ALA A 115 33.06 1.23 12.60
CA ALA A 115 32.66 0.65 11.32
C ALA A 115 31.19 0.96 10.99
N ALA A 116 30.27 0.78 11.95
CA ALA A 116 28.86 1.06 11.71
C ALA A 116 28.58 2.56 11.49
N HIS A 117 29.29 3.44 12.19
CA HIS A 117 29.20 4.88 11.97
C HIS A 117 29.75 5.29 10.60
N ALA A 118 30.84 4.67 10.13
CA ALA A 118 31.35 4.87 8.78
C ALA A 118 30.30 4.43 7.72
N ALA A 119 29.63 3.29 7.93
CA ALA A 119 28.54 2.85 7.06
C ALA A 119 27.40 3.87 6.99
N LEU A 120 26.98 4.42 8.14
CA LEU A 120 25.93 5.43 8.24
C LEU A 120 26.31 6.72 7.50
N LYS A 121 27.55 7.21 7.67
CA LYS A 121 28.05 8.39 6.93
C LYS A 121 27.98 8.19 5.42
N LEU A 122 28.39 7.01 4.93
CA LEU A 122 28.29 6.69 3.51
C LEU A 122 26.82 6.67 3.07
N SER A 123 25.92 6.09 3.87
CA SER A 123 24.50 6.01 3.53
C SER A 123 23.80 7.36 3.40
N HIS A 124 24.27 8.42 4.07
CA HIS A 124 23.74 9.78 3.89
C HIS A 124 24.00 10.36 2.50
N THR A 125 24.97 9.82 1.78
CA THR A 125 25.23 10.20 0.38
C THR A 125 24.39 9.40 -0.61
N LEU A 126 23.65 8.40 -0.13
CA LEU A 126 22.76 7.57 -0.92
C LEU A 126 21.32 8.06 -0.79
N GLU A 127 20.60 8.11 -1.91
CA GLU A 127 19.18 8.48 -1.97
C GLU A 127 18.25 7.26 -1.71
N ASP A 128 18.74 6.26 -0.96
CA ASP A 128 18.01 5.03 -0.66
C ASP A 128 17.62 4.98 0.84
N PRO A 129 16.33 5.17 1.16
CA PRO A 129 15.83 5.10 2.54
C PRO A 129 16.05 3.75 3.23
N ALA A 130 16.00 2.64 2.50
CA ALA A 130 16.17 1.30 3.08
C ALA A 130 17.63 1.07 3.48
N VAL A 131 18.58 1.49 2.64
CA VAL A 131 20.02 1.43 2.99
C VAL A 131 20.32 2.30 4.21
N MET A 132 19.76 3.51 4.26
CA MET A 132 19.93 4.40 5.42
C MET A 132 19.36 3.79 6.71
N ALA A 133 18.17 3.20 6.64
CA ALA A 133 17.55 2.52 7.77
C ALA A 133 18.36 1.31 8.27
N LEU A 134 18.89 0.49 7.36
CA LEU A 134 19.76 -0.63 7.73
C LEU A 134 21.09 -0.15 8.33
N SER A 135 21.70 0.91 7.79
CA SER A 135 22.91 1.50 8.39
C SER A 135 22.65 2.04 9.79
N ARG A 136 21.50 2.68 10.03
CA ARG A 136 21.07 3.12 11.37
C ARG A 136 20.87 1.94 12.31
N PHE A 137 20.24 0.87 11.84
CA PHE A 137 20.09 -0.37 12.60
C PHE A 137 21.46 -0.89 13.07
N PHE A 138 22.41 -1.08 12.16
CA PHE A 138 23.73 -1.61 12.55
C PHE A 138 24.51 -0.64 13.45
N TYR A 139 24.34 0.67 13.30
CA TYR A 139 24.93 1.65 14.20
C TYR A 139 24.31 1.61 15.60
N GLY A 140 22.98 1.60 15.69
CA GLY A 140 22.26 1.43 16.96
C GLY A 140 22.62 0.11 17.64
N ARG A 141 22.72 -0.98 16.89
CA ARG A 141 23.15 -2.29 17.40
C ARG A 141 24.57 -2.25 18.00
N ALA A 142 25.51 -1.59 17.32
CA ALA A 142 26.86 -1.42 17.85
C ALA A 142 26.89 -0.56 19.14
N LEU A 143 26.07 0.48 19.20
CA LEU A 143 25.90 1.32 20.39
C LEU A 143 25.32 0.52 21.57
N LEU A 144 24.36 -0.38 21.33
CA LEU A 144 23.82 -1.28 22.36
C LEU A 144 24.92 -2.19 22.95
N PHE A 145 25.78 -2.76 22.12
CA PHE A 145 26.91 -3.58 22.61
C PHE A 145 27.90 -2.78 23.47
N GLN A 146 27.95 -1.45 23.31
CA GLN A 146 28.72 -0.54 24.15
C GLN A 146 27.94 -0.04 25.38
N GLY A 147 26.69 -0.49 25.59
CA GLY A 147 25.82 -0.06 26.69
C GLY A 147 25.15 1.31 26.48
N ARG A 148 25.24 1.90 25.28
CA ARG A 148 24.71 3.24 24.95
C ARG A 148 23.26 3.15 24.46
N VAL A 149 22.37 2.75 25.36
CA VAL A 149 20.97 2.40 25.05
C VAL A 149 20.19 3.58 24.46
N GLU A 150 20.27 4.77 25.07
CA GLU A 150 19.51 5.94 24.59
C GLU A 150 19.88 6.34 23.16
N GLU A 151 21.18 6.35 22.85
CA GLU A 151 21.67 6.67 21.51
C GLU A 151 21.27 5.61 20.49
N ALA A 152 21.28 4.33 20.87
CA ALA A 152 20.79 3.27 20.02
C ALA A 152 19.29 3.42 19.69
N MET A 153 18.47 3.69 20.72
CA MET A 153 17.03 3.91 20.55
C MET A 153 16.74 5.11 19.64
N ALA A 154 17.54 6.19 19.73
CA ALA A 154 17.44 7.32 18.82
C ALA A 154 17.74 6.94 17.35
N GLN A 155 18.59 5.94 17.10
CA GLN A 155 18.80 5.42 15.75
C GLN A 155 17.63 4.58 15.25
N PHE A 156 17.11 3.68 16.09
CA PHE A 156 16.02 2.77 15.71
C PHE A 156 14.71 3.50 15.46
N ASN A 157 14.42 4.51 16.27
CA ASN A 157 13.12 5.17 16.30
C ASN A 157 13.06 6.48 15.51
N LEU A 158 14.07 6.80 14.68
CA LEU A 158 13.99 8.04 13.91
C LEU A 158 12.84 7.96 12.89
N PRO A 159 11.85 8.87 12.96
CA PRO A 159 10.85 8.99 11.91
C PRO A 159 11.54 9.40 10.61
N SER A 160 11.47 8.56 9.60
CA SER A 160 12.06 8.83 8.29
C SER A 160 11.28 8.11 7.20
N ALA A 161 11.66 8.28 5.95
CA ALA A 161 11.02 7.59 4.83
C ALA A 161 11.10 6.05 4.91
N CYS A 162 11.91 5.48 5.81
CA CYS A 162 11.95 4.05 6.11
C CYS A 162 12.50 3.85 7.54
N SER A 163 11.74 3.26 8.45
CA SER A 163 12.27 2.91 9.79
C SER A 163 13.14 1.65 9.74
N CYS A 164 13.91 1.40 10.80
CA CYS A 164 14.72 0.17 10.90
C CYS A 164 13.83 -1.09 10.82
N ALA A 165 12.70 -1.10 11.54
CA ALA A 165 11.74 -2.20 11.52
C ALA A 165 11.13 -2.41 10.12
N ILE A 166 10.76 -1.32 9.43
CA ILE A 166 10.25 -1.38 8.05
C ILE A 166 11.30 -1.97 7.10
N ALA A 167 12.55 -1.52 7.18
CA ALA A 167 13.61 -1.98 6.30
C ALA A 167 13.87 -3.49 6.43
N LEU A 168 13.84 -4.02 7.66
CA LEU A 168 13.95 -5.46 7.91
C LEU A 168 12.74 -6.22 7.35
N CYS A 169 11.52 -5.70 7.52
CA CYS A 169 10.29 -6.33 7.03
C CYS A 169 10.15 -6.32 5.50
N LYS A 170 10.84 -5.40 4.80
CA LYS A 170 10.85 -5.35 3.32
C LYS A 170 11.64 -6.50 2.69
N GLU A 171 12.61 -7.07 3.39
CA GLU A 171 13.48 -8.14 2.89
C GLU A 171 13.49 -9.35 3.85
N PRO A 172 12.47 -10.21 3.85
CA PRO A 172 12.43 -11.33 4.78
C PRO A 172 13.59 -12.30 4.61
N SER A 173 14.27 -12.60 5.72
CA SER A 173 15.37 -13.55 5.77
C SER A 173 15.60 -14.02 7.20
N SER A 174 16.32 -15.15 7.36
CA SER A 174 16.71 -15.67 8.68
C SER A 174 17.41 -14.62 9.54
N ASP A 175 18.29 -13.83 8.94
CA ASP A 175 19.08 -12.82 9.63
C ASP A 175 18.18 -11.64 10.04
N ASN A 176 17.29 -11.21 9.15
CA ASN A 176 16.37 -10.11 9.45
C ASN A 176 15.31 -10.48 10.50
N TYR A 177 14.94 -11.75 10.66
CA TYR A 177 14.11 -12.18 11.79
C TYR A 177 14.81 -11.96 13.13
N GLU A 178 16.09 -12.34 13.23
CA GLU A 178 16.87 -12.15 14.46
C GLU A 178 17.10 -10.66 14.74
N TYR A 179 17.43 -9.87 13.72
CA TYR A 179 17.57 -8.42 13.85
C TYR A 179 16.26 -7.73 14.25
N LEU A 180 15.11 -8.18 13.73
CA LEU A 180 13.82 -7.65 14.13
C LEU A 180 13.48 -8.04 15.57
N ARG A 181 13.81 -9.27 15.99
CA ARG A 181 13.67 -9.71 17.38
C ARG A 181 14.52 -8.86 18.33
N GLU A 182 15.77 -8.55 17.96
CA GLU A 182 16.61 -7.63 18.74
C GLU A 182 15.95 -6.26 18.91
N LEU A 183 15.35 -5.69 17.86
CA LEU A 183 14.60 -4.43 17.95
C LEU A 183 13.39 -4.53 18.89
N VAL A 184 12.66 -5.64 18.82
CA VAL A 184 11.52 -5.91 19.71
C VAL A 184 11.96 -6.04 21.18
N ASP A 185 13.07 -6.72 21.43
CA ASP A 185 13.59 -6.96 22.77
C ASP A 185 14.08 -5.68 23.46
N VAL A 186 14.65 -4.74 22.70
CA VAL A 186 15.04 -3.42 23.23
C VAL A 186 13.90 -2.39 23.24
N GLY A 187 12.72 -2.76 22.73
CA GLY A 187 11.52 -1.92 22.74
C GLY A 187 11.48 -0.84 21.65
N ALA A 188 12.15 -1.03 20.52
CA ALA A 188 12.12 -0.09 19.38
C ALA A 188 10.73 0.03 18.77
N ASN A 189 10.31 1.25 18.39
CA ASN A 189 8.96 1.59 17.93
C ASN A 189 8.58 0.83 16.65
N MET A 190 7.56 -0.03 16.75
CA MET A 190 7.06 -0.85 15.64
C MET A 190 5.95 -0.15 14.82
N ASP A 191 5.42 0.98 15.31
CA ASP A 191 4.29 1.71 14.72
C ASP A 191 4.74 2.92 13.88
N LEU A 192 6.03 3.04 13.58
CA LEU A 192 6.53 4.05 12.66
C LEU A 192 6.03 3.76 11.23
N VAL A 193 5.64 4.82 10.53
CA VAL A 193 5.19 4.77 9.13
C VAL A 193 6.25 5.30 8.18
N ASP A 194 6.29 4.76 6.96
CA ASP A 194 7.06 5.31 5.85
C ASP A 194 6.34 6.50 5.17
N ASN A 195 6.93 7.01 4.09
CA ASN A 195 6.38 8.12 3.31
C ASN A 195 5.03 7.81 2.63
N GLN A 196 4.64 6.53 2.54
CA GLN A 196 3.36 6.08 2.01
C GLN A 196 2.35 5.79 3.13
N GLY A 197 2.75 5.93 4.38
CA GLY A 197 1.91 5.64 5.54
C GLY A 197 1.88 4.16 5.92
N TYR A 198 2.83 3.35 5.42
CA TYR A 198 2.93 1.92 5.75
C TYR A 198 3.91 1.68 6.89
N THR A 199 3.51 0.79 7.80
CA THR A 199 4.25 0.33 8.98
C THR A 199 5.06 -0.93 8.70
N ALA A 200 5.86 -1.37 9.67
CA ALA A 200 6.54 -2.67 9.59
C ALA A 200 5.53 -3.84 9.40
N LEU A 201 4.36 -3.75 10.04
CA LEU A 201 3.29 -4.75 9.93
C LEU A 201 2.73 -4.83 8.50
N ASP A 202 2.63 -3.69 7.82
CA ASP A 202 2.18 -3.66 6.43
C ASP A 202 3.14 -4.41 5.52
N HIS A 203 4.44 -4.12 5.65
CA HIS A 203 5.46 -4.78 4.83
C HIS A 203 5.59 -6.27 5.13
N SER A 204 5.40 -6.73 6.38
CA SER A 204 5.36 -8.16 6.70
C SER A 204 4.18 -8.87 6.03
N VAL A 205 2.99 -8.24 6.03
CA VAL A 205 1.79 -8.77 5.37
C VAL A 205 1.95 -8.76 3.85
N PHE A 206 2.52 -7.71 3.26
CA PHE A 206 2.79 -7.63 1.81
C PHE A 206 3.69 -8.77 1.34
N ASN A 207 4.70 -9.12 2.13
CA ASN A 207 5.59 -10.23 1.85
C ASN A 207 5.03 -11.61 2.20
N SER A 208 3.80 -11.68 2.75
CA SER A 208 3.17 -12.91 3.23
C SER A 208 4.01 -13.65 4.27
N ASP A 209 4.74 -12.90 5.11
CA ASP A 209 5.65 -13.45 6.10
C ASP A 209 5.04 -13.41 7.50
N ALA A 210 4.40 -14.52 7.87
CA ALA A 210 3.75 -14.67 9.17
C ALA A 210 4.74 -14.56 10.35
N ALA A 211 6.00 -14.96 10.17
CA ALA A 211 6.99 -14.90 11.25
C ALA A 211 7.40 -13.45 11.56
N MET A 212 7.59 -12.63 10.52
CA MET A 212 7.79 -11.18 10.70
C MET A 212 6.54 -10.51 11.25
N GLU A 213 5.35 -10.88 10.76
CA GLU A 213 4.08 -10.35 11.26
C GLU A 213 3.96 -10.59 12.78
N ASP A 214 4.22 -11.82 13.23
CA ASP A 214 4.16 -12.17 14.65
C ASP A 214 5.18 -11.39 15.50
N LEU A 215 6.40 -11.19 15.00
CA LEU A 215 7.43 -10.39 15.67
C LEU A 215 7.02 -8.92 15.80
N VAL A 216 6.49 -8.31 14.74
CA VAL A 216 6.02 -6.91 14.78
C VAL A 216 4.86 -6.77 15.77
N LEU A 217 3.90 -7.69 15.75
CA LEU A 217 2.78 -7.67 16.69
C LEU A 217 3.21 -7.86 18.13
N GLU A 218 4.20 -8.72 18.38
CA GLU A 218 4.81 -8.87 19.69
C GLU A 218 5.46 -7.56 20.17
N GLY A 219 6.19 -6.86 19.31
CA GLY A 219 6.76 -5.54 19.64
C GLY A 219 5.68 -4.50 19.95
N LEU A 220 4.60 -4.46 19.16
CA LEU A 220 3.45 -3.58 19.42
C LEU A 220 2.75 -3.90 20.75
N ARG A 221 2.59 -5.18 21.10
CA ARG A 221 2.03 -5.61 22.39
C ARG A 221 2.88 -5.15 23.56
N ARG A 222 4.21 -5.33 23.48
CA ARG A 222 5.13 -4.87 24.52
C ARG A 222 5.09 -3.35 24.72
N GLN A 223 4.87 -2.59 23.65
CA GLN A 223 4.83 -1.13 23.69
C GLN A 223 3.53 -0.54 24.21
N LEU A 224 2.40 -1.11 23.77
CA LEU A 224 1.09 -0.53 24.00
C LEU A 224 0.28 -1.29 25.07
N GLY A 225 0.75 -2.46 25.50
CA GLY A 225 0.13 -3.34 26.48
C GLY A 225 -0.93 -4.28 25.87
N ASP A 226 -1.07 -5.47 26.46
CA ASP A 226 -1.96 -6.53 25.97
C ASP A 226 -3.45 -6.17 25.96
N HIS A 227 -3.85 -5.22 26.81
CA HIS A 227 -5.23 -4.74 26.91
C HIS A 227 -5.76 -4.09 25.60
N ARG A 228 -4.87 -3.80 24.63
CA ARG A 228 -5.23 -3.27 23.31
C ARG A 228 -5.37 -4.35 22.23
N GLN A 229 -5.58 -5.63 22.61
CA GLN A 229 -5.75 -6.74 21.68
C GLN A 229 -6.73 -6.49 20.50
N PRO A 230 -7.90 -5.86 20.68
CA PRO A 230 -8.81 -5.56 19.57
C PRO A 230 -8.19 -4.62 18.53
N GLU A 231 -7.27 -3.76 18.93
CA GLU A 231 -6.59 -2.83 18.03
C GLU A 231 -5.53 -3.53 17.17
N PHE A 232 -4.80 -4.49 17.74
CA PHE A 232 -3.84 -5.29 16.96
C PHE A 232 -4.56 -6.11 15.87
N ALA A 233 -5.70 -6.72 16.21
CA ALA A 233 -6.53 -7.41 15.23
C ALA A 233 -7.00 -6.46 14.11
N ARG A 234 -7.42 -5.24 14.47
CA ARG A 234 -7.77 -4.19 13.48
C ARG A 234 -6.58 -3.83 12.59
N LEU A 235 -5.39 -3.62 13.15
CA LEU A 235 -4.19 -3.28 12.39
C LEU A 235 -3.81 -4.38 11.38
N GLN A 236 -3.92 -5.66 11.77
CA GLN A 236 -3.72 -6.79 10.86
C GLN A 236 -4.75 -6.80 9.73
N VAL A 237 -6.03 -6.57 10.04
CA VAL A 237 -7.09 -6.48 9.02
C VAL A 237 -6.79 -5.33 8.05
N GLU A 238 -6.42 -4.16 8.56
CA GLU A 238 -6.08 -3.02 7.71
C GLU A 238 -4.84 -3.26 6.84
N ALA A 239 -3.81 -3.95 7.36
CA ALA A 239 -2.63 -4.33 6.58
C ALA A 239 -2.99 -5.29 5.44
N LYS A 240 -3.85 -6.27 5.69
CA LYS A 240 -4.39 -7.19 4.67
C LYS A 240 -5.23 -6.46 3.63
N LEU A 241 -6.07 -5.51 4.06
CA LEU A 241 -6.82 -4.66 3.13
C LEU A 241 -5.87 -3.85 2.24
N ARG A 242 -4.84 -3.21 2.79
CA ARG A 242 -3.83 -2.47 2.02
C ARG A 242 -3.11 -3.35 1.01
N LYS A 243 -2.77 -4.59 1.38
CA LYS A 243 -2.22 -5.58 0.45
C LYS A 243 -3.19 -5.84 -0.70
N GLY A 244 -4.44 -6.12 -0.37
CA GLY A 244 -5.50 -6.34 -1.35
C GLY A 244 -5.71 -5.16 -2.29
N TYR A 245 -5.69 -3.91 -1.81
CA TYR A 245 -5.73 -2.73 -2.68
C TYR A 245 -4.52 -2.65 -3.60
N ARG A 246 -3.32 -2.92 -3.10
CA ARG A 246 -2.11 -2.91 -3.92
C ARG A 246 -2.21 -3.96 -5.04
N GLU A 247 -2.51 -5.21 -4.69
CA GLU A 247 -2.58 -6.31 -5.64
C GLU A 247 -3.73 -6.13 -6.64
N LEU A 248 -4.94 -5.82 -6.18
CA LEU A 248 -6.09 -5.62 -7.07
C LEU A 248 -5.95 -4.32 -7.86
N PHE A 249 -5.83 -3.17 -7.19
CA PHE A 249 -5.87 -1.90 -7.88
C PHE A 249 -4.59 -1.61 -8.66
N GLN A 250 -3.41 -1.68 -8.03
CA GLN A 250 -2.17 -1.28 -8.70
C GLN A 250 -1.70 -2.30 -9.74
N GLU A 251 -1.81 -3.59 -9.46
CA GLU A 251 -1.27 -4.62 -10.35
C GLU A 251 -2.27 -5.10 -11.40
N LYS A 252 -3.58 -5.10 -11.11
CA LYS A 252 -4.62 -5.57 -12.06
C LYS A 252 -5.39 -4.44 -12.73
N LEU A 253 -5.96 -3.52 -11.96
CA LEU A 253 -6.90 -2.52 -12.49
C LEU A 253 -6.19 -1.34 -13.17
N ARG A 254 -5.12 -0.81 -12.57
CA ARG A 254 -4.38 0.34 -13.08
C ARG A 254 -3.82 0.14 -14.50
N PRO A 255 -3.24 -1.01 -14.87
CA PRO A 255 -2.84 -1.25 -16.26
C PRO A 255 -3.99 -1.10 -17.27
N VAL A 256 -5.21 -1.53 -16.91
CA VAL A 256 -6.40 -1.37 -17.74
C VAL A 256 -6.78 0.11 -17.87
N LEU A 257 -6.77 0.85 -16.76
CA LEU A 257 -7.02 2.30 -16.75
C LEU A 257 -6.00 3.09 -17.59
N LEU A 258 -4.73 2.67 -17.61
CA LEU A 258 -3.66 3.31 -18.39
C LEU A 258 -3.63 2.91 -19.87
N SER A 259 -4.12 1.72 -20.23
CA SER A 259 -4.07 1.17 -21.60
C SER A 259 -4.92 1.91 -22.65
N ASN A 260 -5.56 3.01 -22.25
CA ASN A 260 -6.44 3.94 -22.96
C ASN A 260 -6.63 3.66 -24.47
N GLY A 261 -7.51 2.70 -24.78
CA GLY A 261 -7.82 2.26 -26.14
C GLY A 261 -8.83 3.12 -26.90
N GLY A 262 -9.01 4.39 -26.51
CA GLY A 262 -9.80 5.39 -27.24
C GLY A 262 -11.28 5.56 -26.85
N GLU A 263 -11.87 4.68 -26.02
CA GLU A 263 -13.27 4.79 -25.59
C GLU A 263 -13.46 4.42 -24.11
N ALA A 264 -13.90 5.37 -23.29
CA ALA A 264 -14.02 5.22 -21.83
C ALA A 264 -14.94 4.06 -21.41
N THR A 265 -16.08 3.89 -22.08
CA THR A 265 -17.05 2.81 -21.81
C THR A 265 -16.42 1.43 -22.00
N LYS A 266 -15.60 1.25 -23.03
CA LYS A 266 -14.91 -0.01 -23.31
C LYS A 266 -13.83 -0.30 -22.26
N SER A 267 -13.04 0.72 -21.90
CA SER A 267 -12.02 0.61 -20.85
C SER A 267 -12.64 0.21 -19.51
N LEU A 268 -13.74 0.87 -19.10
CA LEU A 268 -14.43 0.56 -17.84
C LEU A 268 -15.12 -0.81 -17.86
N ARG A 269 -15.62 -1.26 -19.01
CA ARG A 269 -16.11 -2.65 -19.15
C ARG A 269 -14.99 -3.67 -18.92
N SER A 270 -13.82 -3.44 -19.51
CA SER A 270 -12.63 -4.29 -19.29
C SER A 270 -12.21 -4.27 -17.82
N LEU A 271 -12.30 -3.10 -17.17
CA LEU A 271 -11.98 -2.94 -15.76
C LEU A 271 -12.89 -3.78 -14.86
N ARG A 272 -14.21 -3.73 -15.10
CA ARG A 272 -15.20 -4.55 -14.39
C ARG A 272 -14.94 -6.03 -14.52
N HIS A 273 -14.61 -6.48 -15.74
CA HIS A 273 -14.27 -7.88 -15.98
C HIS A 273 -13.00 -8.29 -15.21
N THR A 274 -11.96 -7.46 -15.27
CA THR A 274 -10.69 -7.72 -14.58
C THR A 274 -10.87 -7.80 -13.07
N TYR A 275 -11.69 -6.89 -12.50
CA TYR A 275 -12.00 -6.90 -11.07
C TYR A 275 -12.74 -8.18 -10.66
N ASP A 276 -13.82 -8.52 -11.39
CA ASP A 276 -14.64 -9.69 -11.10
C ASP A 276 -13.85 -11.01 -11.24
N GLU A 277 -13.01 -11.12 -12.27
CA GLU A 277 -12.12 -12.27 -12.46
C GLU A 277 -11.11 -12.37 -11.32
N SER A 278 -10.51 -11.24 -10.91
CA SER A 278 -9.54 -11.21 -9.81
C SER A 278 -10.16 -11.70 -8.51
N LEU A 279 -11.35 -11.21 -8.14
CA LEU A 279 -12.09 -11.66 -6.95
C LEU A 279 -12.55 -13.12 -7.04
N SER A 280 -12.77 -13.64 -8.25
CA SER A 280 -13.14 -15.04 -8.45
C SER A 280 -11.95 -15.99 -8.36
N SER A 281 -10.77 -15.51 -8.76
CA SER A 281 -9.53 -16.29 -8.78
C SER A 281 -8.84 -16.37 -7.41
N ASP A 282 -9.07 -15.37 -6.55
CA ASP A 282 -8.51 -15.29 -5.20
C ASP A 282 -9.62 -15.25 -4.15
N GLY A 283 -9.77 -16.36 -3.43
CA GLY A 283 -10.78 -16.50 -2.38
C GLY A 283 -10.51 -15.68 -1.11
N GLU A 284 -9.30 -15.16 -0.90
CA GLU A 284 -9.06 -14.18 0.18
C GLU A 284 -9.58 -12.81 -0.24
N SER A 285 -9.19 -12.31 -1.42
CA SER A 285 -9.72 -11.07 -1.99
C SER A 285 -11.24 -11.08 -2.11
N GLY A 286 -11.84 -12.18 -2.56
CA GLY A 286 -13.31 -12.32 -2.67
C GLY A 286 -14.07 -12.34 -1.34
N ARG A 287 -13.37 -12.50 -0.21
CA ARG A 287 -13.94 -12.33 1.15
C ARG A 287 -13.74 -10.91 1.68
N MET A 288 -12.64 -10.26 1.30
CA MET A 288 -12.30 -8.91 1.78
C MET A 288 -13.05 -7.81 1.03
N PHE A 289 -13.35 -8.03 -0.25
CA PHE A 289 -13.95 -7.02 -1.11
C PHE A 289 -15.19 -7.56 -1.83
N ASP A 290 -16.25 -6.77 -1.77
CA ASP A 290 -17.49 -7.07 -2.46
C ASP A 290 -17.37 -6.86 -3.99
N ARG A 291 -18.22 -7.56 -4.75
CA ARG A 291 -18.30 -7.43 -6.20
C ARG A 291 -19.08 -6.17 -6.58
N LEU A 292 -18.84 -5.68 -7.79
CA LEU A 292 -19.69 -4.63 -8.35
C LEU A 292 -21.10 -5.16 -8.61
N LYS A 293 -22.04 -4.59 -7.87
CA LYS A 293 -23.47 -4.85 -7.96
C LYS A 293 -24.19 -3.59 -8.40
N VAL A 294 -25.26 -3.71 -9.18
CA VAL A 294 -26.03 -2.55 -9.67
C VAL A 294 -27.52 -2.83 -9.62
N LEU A 295 -28.30 -1.76 -9.53
CA LEU A 295 -29.74 -1.76 -9.84
C LEU A 295 -29.90 -1.30 -11.29
N ARG A 296 -30.77 -1.91 -12.07
CA ARG A 296 -31.13 -1.33 -13.37
C ARG A 296 -31.97 -0.09 -13.14
N TYR A 297 -31.72 0.97 -13.91
CA TYR A 297 -32.43 2.23 -13.73
C TYR A 297 -33.95 2.07 -13.95
N THR A 298 -34.36 1.25 -14.93
CA THR A 298 -35.77 0.97 -15.20
C THR A 298 -36.46 0.22 -14.05
N GLU A 299 -35.77 -0.72 -13.40
CA GLU A 299 -36.28 -1.46 -12.24
C GLU A 299 -36.34 -0.56 -11.00
N PHE A 300 -35.33 0.31 -10.82
CA PHE A 300 -35.31 1.32 -9.76
C PHE A 300 -36.51 2.28 -9.87
N LEU A 301 -36.81 2.77 -11.09
CA LEU A 301 -37.99 3.60 -11.35
C LEU A 301 -39.29 2.86 -11.04
N ALA A 302 -39.41 1.60 -11.49
CA ALA A 302 -40.60 0.80 -11.29
C ALA A 302 -40.84 0.46 -9.80
N PHE A 303 -39.78 0.36 -9.00
CA PHE A 303 -39.87 0.08 -7.57
C PHE A 303 -40.41 1.27 -6.76
N GLY A 304 -40.12 2.50 -7.20
CA GLY A 304 -40.77 3.71 -6.67
C GLY A 304 -40.31 4.20 -5.29
N ARG A 305 -39.27 3.60 -4.71
CA ARG A 305 -38.62 4.00 -3.45
C ARG A 305 -37.15 3.54 -3.44
N LEU A 306 -36.36 3.92 -2.42
CA LEU A 306 -35.01 3.36 -2.27
C LEU A 306 -35.09 1.88 -1.83
N PRO A 307 -34.50 0.94 -2.59
CA PRO A 307 -34.45 -0.46 -2.20
C PRO A 307 -33.32 -0.73 -1.20
N ARG A 308 -33.55 -1.63 -0.27
CA ARG A 308 -32.52 -2.21 0.60
C ARG A 308 -31.79 -3.33 -0.15
N SER A 309 -30.59 -3.67 0.28
CA SER A 309 -29.78 -4.74 -0.32
C SER A 309 -30.42 -6.12 -0.36
N ASN A 310 -31.41 -6.40 0.50
CA ASN A 310 -32.15 -7.66 0.52
C ASN A 310 -33.51 -7.61 -0.21
N ASP A 311 -33.88 -6.51 -0.86
CA ASP A 311 -35.13 -6.39 -1.65
C ASP A 311 -35.07 -7.18 -2.99
N GLY A 312 -33.93 -7.82 -3.32
CA GLY A 312 -33.82 -8.75 -4.46
C GLY A 312 -33.69 -8.10 -5.84
N LEU A 313 -33.50 -6.77 -5.91
CA LEU A 313 -33.37 -6.01 -7.17
C LEU A 313 -31.93 -5.85 -7.66
N VAL A 314 -30.96 -6.16 -6.81
CA VAL A 314 -29.54 -5.86 -7.04
C VAL A 314 -28.89 -7.01 -7.78
N LEU A 315 -28.20 -6.70 -8.87
CA LEU A 315 -27.57 -7.70 -9.75
C LEU A 315 -26.04 -7.56 -9.72
N PRO A 316 -25.28 -8.65 -9.51
CA PRO A 316 -23.83 -8.63 -9.73
C PRO A 316 -23.56 -8.43 -11.22
N LEU A 317 -22.70 -7.47 -11.56
CA LEU A 317 -22.54 -7.02 -12.95
C LEU A 317 -21.79 -8.01 -13.84
N VAL A 318 -21.06 -8.98 -13.27
CA VAL A 318 -20.31 -9.96 -14.06
C VAL A 318 -20.40 -11.37 -13.47
N SER A 319 -21.01 -12.29 -14.22
CA SER A 319 -20.81 -13.74 -14.14
C SER A 319 -21.04 -14.31 -15.54
N ARG A 320 -19.95 -14.66 -16.26
CA ARG A 320 -19.80 -15.42 -17.54
C ARG A 320 -20.77 -15.18 -18.74
N SER A 321 -21.87 -14.46 -18.63
CA SER A 321 -22.95 -14.37 -19.63
C SER A 321 -23.03 -13.03 -20.37
N THR A 322 -22.20 -12.05 -20.03
CA THR A 322 -22.23 -10.66 -20.56
C THR A 322 -21.25 -10.40 -21.71
N LEU A 323 -20.48 -11.40 -22.14
CA LEU A 323 -19.55 -11.29 -23.28
C LEU A 323 -20.23 -11.16 -24.65
N SER A 324 -21.56 -11.28 -24.73
CA SER A 324 -22.29 -11.04 -25.98
C SER A 324 -22.89 -9.63 -25.99
N HIS A 325 -22.42 -8.79 -26.91
CA HIS A 325 -22.96 -7.45 -27.23
C HIS A 325 -24.43 -7.43 -27.67
N ARG A 326 -25.14 -8.56 -27.57
CA ARG A 326 -26.46 -8.80 -28.17
C ARG A 326 -27.55 -9.13 -27.15
N ARG A 327 -27.27 -9.05 -25.83
CA ARG A 327 -28.34 -9.20 -24.83
C ARG A 327 -28.99 -7.84 -24.57
N PRO A 328 -30.32 -7.70 -24.74
CA PRO A 328 -31.03 -6.46 -24.41
C PRO A 328 -30.97 -6.10 -22.91
N ASP A 329 -30.55 -7.05 -22.06
CA ASP A 329 -30.43 -6.92 -20.61
C ASP A 329 -29.04 -6.47 -20.11
N ALA A 330 -28.14 -6.08 -21.00
CA ALA A 330 -26.76 -5.74 -20.62
C ALA A 330 -26.64 -4.28 -20.14
N VAL A 331 -26.16 -4.10 -18.91
CA VAL A 331 -25.77 -2.79 -18.36
C VAL A 331 -24.41 -2.38 -18.91
N ASP A 332 -24.38 -1.27 -19.64
CA ASP A 332 -23.17 -0.72 -20.25
C ASP A 332 -22.64 0.48 -19.46
N PHE A 333 -23.54 1.31 -18.96
CA PHE A 333 -23.22 2.53 -18.24
C PHE A 333 -23.61 2.39 -16.78
N VAL A 334 -22.75 2.81 -15.86
CA VAL A 334 -23.00 2.75 -14.41
C VAL A 334 -22.79 4.12 -13.80
N ILE A 335 -23.81 4.61 -13.10
CA ILE A 335 -23.75 5.84 -12.31
C ILE A 335 -23.66 5.47 -10.83
N PHE A 336 -22.61 5.94 -10.16
CA PHE A 336 -22.54 5.97 -8.70
C PHE A 336 -23.28 7.19 -8.20
N ILE A 337 -24.27 7.01 -7.33
CA ILE A 337 -24.94 8.14 -6.70
C ILE A 337 -24.36 8.33 -5.30
N SER A 338 -23.74 9.48 -5.06
CA SER A 338 -23.26 9.89 -3.75
C SER A 338 -24.29 10.81 -3.10
N TYR A 339 -24.69 10.50 -1.89
CA TYR A 339 -25.76 11.19 -1.19
C TYR A 339 -25.66 11.02 0.33
N ARG A 340 -26.42 11.83 1.05
CA ARG A 340 -26.55 11.72 2.51
C ARG A 340 -27.84 11.01 2.87
N TRP A 341 -27.85 10.40 4.05
CA TRP A 341 -29.05 9.90 4.68
C TRP A 341 -29.81 11.10 5.28
N ILE A 342 -31.02 11.37 4.78
CA ILE A 342 -31.85 12.51 5.19
C ILE A 342 -32.93 12.12 6.19
N ASN A 343 -33.20 10.83 6.37
CA ASN A 343 -34.19 10.36 7.32
C ASN A 343 -33.83 10.78 8.77
N THR A 344 -34.75 11.47 9.43
CA THR A 344 -34.61 11.94 10.82
C THR A 344 -35.44 11.13 11.81
N GLU A 345 -36.19 10.13 11.36
CA GLU A 345 -37.02 9.27 12.19
C GLU A 345 -36.19 8.36 13.11
N LYS A 346 -36.82 7.90 14.20
CA LYS A 346 -36.15 7.19 15.30
C LYS A 346 -35.53 5.85 14.89
N SER A 347 -36.03 5.20 13.83
CA SER A 347 -35.50 3.91 13.37
C SER A 347 -34.26 4.04 12.49
N ARG A 348 -34.06 5.16 11.76
CA ARG A 348 -32.92 5.39 10.83
C ARG A 348 -32.57 4.20 9.92
N ASP A 349 -33.51 3.31 9.62
CA ASP A 349 -33.24 2.09 8.85
C ASP A 349 -33.23 2.33 7.32
N SER A 350 -33.58 3.54 6.90
CA SER A 350 -33.59 3.98 5.50
C SER A 350 -32.88 5.33 5.36
N PRO A 351 -32.13 5.55 4.28
CA PRO A 351 -31.57 6.85 3.97
C PRO A 351 -32.62 7.89 3.52
N ASP A 352 -33.81 7.46 3.11
CA ASP A 352 -34.89 8.33 2.62
C ASP A 352 -35.91 8.69 3.70
N ASP A 353 -36.59 9.81 3.53
CA ASP A 353 -37.74 10.19 4.34
C ASP A 353 -39.05 9.53 3.86
N VAL A 354 -40.12 9.74 4.63
CA VAL A 354 -41.46 9.18 4.32
C VAL A 354 -42.08 9.70 3.02
N ASN A 355 -41.54 10.77 2.45
CA ASN A 355 -42.02 11.37 1.21
C ASN A 355 -41.22 10.89 -0.01
N ASN A 356 -40.25 9.98 0.18
CA ASN A 356 -39.32 9.52 -0.86
C ASN A 356 -38.57 10.70 -1.52
N THR A 357 -38.24 11.73 -0.74
CA THR A 357 -37.58 12.94 -1.25
C THR A 357 -36.23 12.61 -1.89
N GLN A 358 -35.45 11.72 -1.28
CA GLN A 358 -34.14 11.32 -1.77
C GLN A 358 -34.26 10.50 -3.06
N PHE A 359 -35.17 9.53 -3.12
CA PHE A 359 -35.49 8.77 -4.32
C PHE A 359 -35.88 9.70 -5.48
N GLY A 360 -36.83 10.61 -5.25
CA GLY A 360 -37.26 11.59 -6.26
C GLY A 360 -36.09 12.46 -6.76
N ARG A 361 -35.21 12.87 -5.85
CA ARG A 361 -34.00 13.64 -6.18
C ARG A 361 -33.00 12.83 -7.01
N MET A 362 -32.81 11.53 -6.71
CA MET A 362 -31.96 10.64 -7.51
C MET A 362 -32.50 10.49 -8.93
N VAL A 363 -33.80 10.26 -9.07
CA VAL A 363 -34.47 10.16 -10.38
C VAL A 363 -34.27 11.44 -11.18
N ALA A 364 -34.58 12.60 -10.59
CA ALA A 364 -34.40 13.90 -11.26
C ALA A 364 -32.96 14.12 -11.73
N ALA A 365 -31.97 13.74 -10.92
CA ALA A 365 -30.55 13.86 -11.27
C ALA A 365 -30.16 12.93 -12.43
N VAL A 366 -30.61 11.68 -12.42
CA VAL A 366 -30.36 10.73 -13.52
C VAL A 366 -31.06 11.17 -14.80
N GLU A 367 -32.29 11.67 -14.73
CA GLU A 367 -32.98 12.22 -15.91
C GLU A 367 -32.28 13.46 -16.47
N ALA A 368 -31.78 14.35 -15.60
CA ALA A 368 -30.97 15.49 -16.03
C ALA A 368 -29.68 15.04 -16.73
N PHE A 369 -29.03 14.00 -16.20
CA PHE A 369 -27.86 13.40 -16.82
C PHE A 369 -28.19 12.81 -18.19
N LEU A 370 -29.27 12.04 -18.33
CA LEU A 370 -29.70 11.43 -19.59
C LEU A 370 -30.06 12.48 -20.66
N ARG A 371 -30.59 13.64 -20.26
CA ARG A 371 -30.82 14.77 -21.17
C ARG A 371 -29.50 15.37 -21.71
N LEU A 372 -28.47 15.43 -20.87
CA LEU A 372 -27.14 15.92 -21.27
C LEU A 372 -26.35 14.87 -22.08
N HIS A 373 -26.62 13.58 -21.85
CA HIS A 373 -25.93 12.45 -22.49
C HIS A 373 -26.91 11.55 -23.25
N PRO A 374 -27.47 12.02 -24.39
CA PRO A 374 -28.49 11.28 -25.14
C PRO A 374 -27.99 9.95 -25.75
N SER A 375 -26.67 9.72 -25.76
CA SER A 375 -26.06 8.45 -26.16
C SER A 375 -26.19 7.34 -25.11
N VAL A 376 -26.54 7.68 -23.86
CA VAL A 376 -26.72 6.71 -22.77
C VAL A 376 -28.16 6.21 -22.79
N GLU A 377 -28.34 4.91 -23.05
CA GLU A 377 -29.66 4.30 -23.11
C GLU A 377 -30.20 3.95 -21.69
N PRO A 378 -31.39 4.43 -21.30
CA PRO A 378 -31.94 4.19 -19.95
C PRO A 378 -32.12 2.70 -19.59
N SER A 379 -32.43 1.85 -20.58
CA SER A 379 -32.59 0.39 -20.41
C SER A 379 -31.27 -0.32 -20.09
N ARG A 380 -30.14 0.31 -20.42
CA ARG A 380 -28.77 -0.21 -20.25
C ARG A 380 -27.98 0.54 -19.20
N LEU A 381 -28.65 1.39 -18.43
CA LEU A 381 -28.10 2.15 -17.33
C LEU A 381 -28.28 1.38 -16.02
N GLY A 382 -27.17 1.16 -15.33
CA GLY A 382 -27.13 0.71 -13.94
C GLY A 382 -26.86 1.88 -13.00
N ILE A 383 -27.42 1.81 -11.80
CA ILE A 383 -27.10 2.71 -10.69
C ILE A 383 -26.47 1.91 -9.55
N TRP A 384 -25.48 2.51 -8.91
CA TRP A 384 -24.88 2.01 -7.68
C TRP A 384 -25.27 2.94 -6.52
N LEU A 385 -25.87 2.37 -5.48
CA LEU A 385 -26.30 3.06 -4.26
C LEU A 385 -25.70 2.30 -3.07
N ASP A 386 -25.14 2.99 -2.08
CA ASP A 386 -24.58 2.35 -0.89
C ASP A 386 -25.62 1.47 -0.16
N HIS A 387 -26.81 2.00 0.08
CA HIS A 387 -27.88 1.31 0.83
C HIS A 387 -28.40 0.05 0.14
N SER A 388 -28.38 0.04 -1.20
CA SER A 388 -28.88 -1.07 -2.00
C SER A 388 -27.76 -2.04 -2.38
N CYS A 389 -26.61 -1.53 -2.80
CA CYS A 389 -25.55 -2.36 -3.35
C CYS A 389 -24.62 -2.92 -2.27
N VAL A 390 -24.50 -2.29 -1.10
CA VAL A 390 -23.76 -2.85 0.05
C VAL A 390 -24.71 -3.70 0.89
N ASP A 391 -24.28 -4.90 1.27
CA ASP A 391 -25.01 -5.72 2.24
C ASP A 391 -25.15 -4.93 3.56
N GLN A 392 -26.37 -4.59 3.94
CA GLN A 392 -26.61 -3.72 5.09
C GLN A 392 -26.52 -4.51 6.42
N ASP A 393 -26.51 -5.84 6.33
CA ASP A 393 -26.38 -6.75 7.46
C ASP A 393 -24.90 -7.18 7.66
N ASP A 394 -24.09 -7.14 6.59
CA ASP A 394 -22.61 -7.24 6.63
C ASP A 394 -21.92 -6.20 5.70
N PRO A 395 -21.80 -4.93 6.13
CA PRO A 395 -21.37 -3.85 5.23
C PRO A 395 -19.88 -3.82 4.94
N MET A 396 -19.05 -4.53 5.71
CA MET A 396 -17.60 -4.32 5.69
C MET A 396 -16.93 -4.67 4.36
N PRO A 397 -17.27 -5.76 3.66
CA PRO A 397 -16.73 -6.04 2.32
C PRO A 397 -17.10 -4.96 1.30
N GLY A 398 -18.33 -4.43 1.37
CA GLY A 398 -18.80 -3.37 0.48
C GLY A 398 -18.13 -2.02 0.74
N VAL A 399 -18.01 -1.63 2.01
CA VAL A 399 -17.29 -0.42 2.44
C VAL A 399 -15.81 -0.50 2.03
N SER A 400 -15.20 -1.67 2.21
CA SER A 400 -13.81 -1.90 1.83
C SER A 400 -13.63 -1.94 0.31
N ALA A 401 -14.64 -2.29 -0.48
CA ALA A 401 -14.56 -2.28 -1.94
C ALA A 401 -14.76 -0.88 -2.55
N LEU A 402 -15.25 0.12 -1.80
CA LEU A 402 -15.68 1.43 -2.31
C LEU A 402 -14.71 2.08 -3.32
N PRO A 403 -13.39 2.23 -3.07
CA PRO A 403 -12.50 2.85 -4.04
C PRO A 403 -12.45 2.11 -5.38
N MET A 404 -12.51 0.77 -5.35
CA MET A 404 -12.49 -0.08 -6.55
C MET A 404 -13.86 -0.08 -7.25
N ILE A 405 -14.96 0.05 -6.50
CA ILE A 405 -16.31 0.20 -7.05
C ILE A 405 -16.45 1.53 -7.79
N VAL A 406 -16.04 2.65 -7.18
CA VAL A 406 -16.08 3.97 -7.81
C VAL A 406 -15.21 3.98 -9.07
N ALA A 407 -14.03 3.35 -9.04
CA ALA A 407 -13.16 3.20 -10.20
C ALA A 407 -13.80 2.42 -11.37
N GLN A 408 -14.86 1.62 -11.13
CA GLN A 408 -15.57 0.89 -12.19
C GLN A 408 -16.80 1.64 -12.74
N CYS A 409 -17.18 2.77 -12.14
CA CYS A 409 -18.34 3.56 -12.53
C CYS A 409 -17.99 4.54 -13.66
N ASN A 410 -18.92 4.76 -14.59
CA ASN A 410 -18.73 5.71 -15.68
C ASN A 410 -18.90 7.15 -15.19
N ALA A 411 -19.86 7.37 -14.29
CA ALA A 411 -20.12 8.68 -13.72
C ALA A 411 -20.37 8.58 -12.22
N VAL A 412 -20.04 9.66 -11.52
CA VAL A 412 -20.49 9.93 -10.15
C VAL A 412 -21.44 11.13 -10.19
N ILE A 413 -22.59 11.01 -9.54
CA ILE A 413 -23.50 12.13 -9.30
C ILE A 413 -23.60 12.36 -7.80
N SER A 414 -23.15 13.53 -7.36
CA SER A 414 -23.20 13.98 -5.98
C SER A 414 -24.48 14.79 -5.74
N LEU A 415 -25.35 14.34 -4.83
CA LEU A 415 -26.56 15.06 -4.44
C LEU A 415 -26.23 16.09 -3.36
N VAL A 416 -25.70 17.24 -3.79
CA VAL A 416 -25.14 18.28 -2.92
C VAL A 416 -26.23 19.16 -2.31
N ASP A 417 -26.34 19.18 -0.99
CA ASP A 417 -27.10 20.17 -0.23
C ASP A 417 -26.18 20.93 0.73
N GLY A 418 -26.75 21.79 1.59
CA GLY A 418 -25.99 22.61 2.53
C GLY A 418 -25.14 21.83 3.55
N GLN A 419 -25.32 20.50 3.69
CA GLN A 419 -24.56 19.67 4.62
C GLN A 419 -23.69 18.61 3.94
N TYR A 420 -23.83 18.42 2.63
CA TYR A 420 -23.16 17.33 1.90
C TYR A 420 -21.63 17.35 2.08
N TYR A 421 -20.99 18.50 1.87
CA TYR A 421 -19.54 18.64 2.00
C TYR A 421 -19.02 18.67 3.44
N GLU A 422 -19.92 18.74 4.43
CA GLU A 422 -19.54 18.57 5.83
C GLU A 422 -19.40 17.09 6.20
N ARG A 423 -19.99 16.17 5.43
CA ARG A 423 -20.04 14.74 5.74
C ARG A 423 -18.78 14.03 5.26
N ALA A 424 -18.19 13.24 6.15
CA ALA A 424 -16.95 12.53 5.87
C ALA A 424 -17.11 11.48 4.75
N TRP A 425 -18.17 10.65 4.81
CA TRP A 425 -18.46 9.63 3.78
C TRP A 425 -18.69 10.24 2.39
N CYS A 426 -19.46 11.32 2.28
CA CYS A 426 -19.66 12.00 0.99
C CYS A 426 -18.34 12.63 0.48
N SER A 427 -17.55 13.20 1.39
CA SER A 427 -16.27 13.83 1.04
C SER A 427 -15.25 12.81 0.52
N VAL A 428 -15.18 11.61 1.09
CA VAL A 428 -14.22 10.59 0.64
C VAL A 428 -14.56 10.06 -0.76
N GLU A 429 -15.84 9.94 -1.09
CA GLU A 429 -16.31 9.58 -2.44
C GLU A 429 -15.96 10.65 -3.47
N VAL A 430 -16.07 11.92 -3.09
CA VAL A 430 -15.63 13.05 -3.94
C VAL A 430 -14.12 13.01 -4.18
N MET A 431 -13.31 12.71 -3.15
CA MET A 431 -11.87 12.55 -3.31
C MET A 431 -11.53 11.42 -4.30
N MET A 432 -12.24 10.29 -4.22
CA MET A 432 -12.04 9.16 -5.14
C MET A 432 -12.27 9.58 -6.60
N VAL A 433 -13.41 10.22 -6.89
CA VAL A 433 -13.72 10.62 -8.27
C VAL A 433 -12.82 11.76 -8.77
N GLN A 434 -12.45 12.72 -7.91
CA GLN A 434 -11.46 13.74 -8.26
C GLN A 434 -10.13 13.10 -8.68
N GLN A 435 -9.63 12.12 -7.91
CA GLN A 435 -8.38 11.45 -8.21
C GLN A 435 -8.46 10.65 -9.53
N LEU A 436 -9.53 9.87 -9.71
CA LEU A 436 -9.75 9.08 -10.91
C LEU A 436 -9.89 9.95 -12.17
N ARG A 437 -10.59 11.09 -12.08
CA ARG A 437 -10.70 12.05 -13.19
C ARG A 437 -9.35 12.67 -13.54
N ARG A 438 -8.59 13.11 -12.53
CA ARG A 438 -7.27 13.72 -12.73
C ARG A 438 -6.26 12.75 -13.34
N ALA A 439 -6.26 11.49 -12.91
CA ALA A 439 -5.28 10.50 -13.33
C ALA A 439 -5.58 9.86 -14.69
N TYR A 440 -6.85 9.57 -14.97
CA TYR A 440 -7.22 8.75 -16.15
C TYR A 440 -8.15 9.44 -17.14
N GLY A 441 -8.94 10.43 -16.71
CA GLY A 441 -9.89 11.13 -17.58
C GLY A 441 -11.04 10.27 -18.12
N LEU A 442 -11.30 9.10 -17.52
CA LEU A 442 -12.32 8.14 -17.98
C LEU A 442 -13.70 8.35 -17.33
N HIS A 443 -13.76 9.15 -16.27
CA HIS A 443 -14.94 9.28 -15.41
C HIS A 443 -15.58 10.65 -15.57
N LEU A 444 -16.90 10.68 -15.49
CA LEU A 444 -17.68 11.91 -15.37
C LEU A 444 -18.00 12.17 -13.89
N TRP A 445 -18.06 13.44 -13.51
CA TRP A 445 -18.52 13.82 -12.18
C TRP A 445 -19.43 15.04 -12.26
N TYR A 446 -20.62 14.87 -11.70
CA TYR A 446 -21.64 15.91 -11.63
C TYR A 446 -22.09 16.14 -10.20
N GLU A 447 -22.52 17.36 -9.93
CA GLU A 447 -23.25 17.75 -8.73
C GLU A 447 -24.69 18.10 -9.12
N HIS A 448 -25.65 17.58 -8.37
CA HIS A 448 -27.05 17.94 -8.48
C HIS A 448 -27.42 18.89 -7.34
N ILE A 449 -27.49 20.18 -7.64
CA ILE A 449 -27.61 21.28 -6.68
C ILE A 449 -28.96 22.00 -6.80
N GLU A 450 -29.38 22.61 -5.70
CA GLU A 450 -30.53 23.53 -5.71
C GLU A 450 -30.06 24.91 -6.20
N THR A 451 -30.79 25.47 -7.16
CA THR A 451 -30.58 26.82 -7.68
C THR A 451 -31.32 27.85 -6.84
N GLU A 452 -30.97 29.12 -7.00
CA GLU A 452 -31.65 30.26 -6.33
C GLU A 452 -33.17 30.32 -6.60
N ARG A 453 -33.67 29.63 -7.63
CA ARG A 453 -35.09 29.57 -7.99
C ARG A 453 -35.82 28.34 -7.41
N SER A 454 -35.20 27.63 -6.47
CA SER A 454 -35.68 26.34 -5.94
C SER A 454 -35.90 25.28 -7.03
N ALA A 455 -35.18 25.41 -8.16
CA ALA A 455 -35.09 24.38 -9.18
C ALA A 455 -33.80 23.59 -8.99
N TRP A 456 -33.79 22.31 -9.36
CA TRP A 456 -32.59 21.49 -9.30
C TRP A 456 -31.88 21.48 -10.66
N GLU A 457 -30.55 21.59 -10.64
CA GLU A 457 -29.74 21.52 -11.85
C GLU A 457 -28.53 20.59 -11.69
N LEU A 458 -28.06 20.06 -12.81
CA LEU A 458 -26.86 19.24 -12.87
C LEU A 458 -25.69 20.08 -13.42
N ARG A 459 -24.61 20.20 -12.67
CA ARG A 459 -23.38 20.89 -13.07
C ARG A 459 -22.17 19.97 -12.94
N GLU A 460 -21.09 20.24 -13.66
CA GLU A 460 -19.84 19.51 -13.46
C GLU A 460 -19.26 19.79 -12.06
N GLY A 461 -18.74 18.75 -11.41
CA GLY A 461 -18.11 18.88 -10.09
C GLY A 461 -16.74 19.57 -10.15
N ALA A 462 -16.44 20.37 -9.13
CA ALA A 462 -15.21 21.18 -9.04
C ALA A 462 -13.98 20.32 -8.70
N LEU A 463 -13.08 20.15 -9.67
CA LEU A 463 -11.89 19.32 -9.50
C LEU A 463 -10.86 19.90 -8.53
N ASP A 464 -10.91 21.18 -8.21
CA ASP A 464 -9.94 21.93 -7.41
C ASP A 464 -10.33 22.06 -5.93
N MET A 465 -11.51 21.59 -5.53
CA MET A 465 -11.95 21.64 -4.14
C MET A 465 -11.02 20.81 -3.23
N GLU A 466 -10.47 21.47 -2.21
CA GLU A 466 -9.66 20.84 -1.18
C GLU A 466 -10.55 20.22 -0.09
N ILE A 467 -10.28 18.95 0.24
CA ILE A 467 -11.01 18.19 1.24
C ILE A 467 -10.06 17.79 2.37
N VAL A 468 -10.29 18.35 3.55
CA VAL A 468 -9.61 17.95 4.79
C VAL A 468 -10.52 16.99 5.55
N MET A 469 -10.22 15.69 5.48
CA MET A 469 -11.08 14.65 6.05
C MET A 469 -11.19 14.70 7.59
N ALA A 470 -10.13 15.13 8.26
CA ALA A 470 -10.09 15.22 9.72
C ALA A 470 -11.16 16.16 10.30
N GLU A 471 -11.58 17.17 9.55
CA GLU A 471 -12.54 18.18 9.98
C GLU A 471 -14.00 17.82 9.66
N LYS A 472 -14.22 16.72 8.94
CA LYS A 472 -15.56 16.31 8.50
C LYS A 472 -16.35 15.64 9.62
N LYS A 473 -17.67 15.82 9.54
CA LYS A 473 -18.68 15.29 10.48
C LYS A 473 -19.02 13.84 10.11
N LEU A 474 -19.18 13.01 11.14
CA LEU A 474 -19.67 11.64 11.05
C LEU A 474 -20.97 11.48 11.84
N THR A 475 -21.81 10.53 11.42
CA THR A 475 -22.95 10.10 12.26
C THR A 475 -22.47 9.30 13.46
N PHE A 476 -21.45 8.46 13.25
CA PHE A 476 -20.79 7.69 14.29
C PHE A 476 -19.29 7.95 14.24
N GLU A 477 -18.73 8.55 15.28
CA GLU A 477 -17.30 8.85 15.35
C GLU A 477 -16.42 7.58 15.33
N SER A 478 -16.99 6.43 15.68
CA SER A 478 -16.35 5.12 15.51
C SER A 478 -15.96 4.80 14.06
N ASP A 479 -16.54 5.47 13.06
CA ASP A 479 -16.18 5.30 11.65
C ASP A 479 -14.97 6.13 11.21
N ARG A 480 -14.49 7.07 12.04
CA ARG A 480 -13.37 7.96 11.69
C ARG A 480 -12.12 7.21 11.22
N PRO A 481 -11.67 6.14 11.88
CA PRO A 481 -10.52 5.37 11.39
C PRO A 481 -10.75 4.78 9.99
N LYS A 482 -11.98 4.34 9.68
CA LYS A 482 -12.34 3.76 8.37
C LYS A 482 -12.27 4.81 7.27
N VAL A 483 -12.82 6.01 7.52
CA VAL A 483 -12.81 7.06 6.49
C VAL A 483 -11.41 7.61 6.27
N LEU A 484 -10.60 7.77 7.32
CA LEU A 484 -9.17 8.15 7.17
C LEU A 484 -8.37 7.06 6.45
N PHE A 485 -8.70 5.78 6.67
CA PHE A 485 -8.13 4.69 5.90
C PHE A 485 -8.49 4.82 4.40
N LEU A 486 -9.76 5.02 4.08
CA LEU A 486 -10.22 5.21 2.70
C LEU A 486 -9.66 6.47 2.04
N GLU A 487 -9.47 7.56 2.78
CA GLU A 487 -8.81 8.77 2.30
C GLU A 487 -7.41 8.44 1.76
N ARG A 488 -6.63 7.66 2.52
CA ARG A 488 -5.29 7.22 2.11
C ARG A 488 -5.36 6.33 0.87
N GLN A 489 -6.28 5.37 0.83
CA GLN A 489 -6.45 4.50 -0.34
C GLN A 489 -6.90 5.28 -1.57
N SER A 490 -7.71 6.32 -1.40
CA SER A 490 -8.19 7.19 -2.48
C SER A 490 -7.05 7.96 -3.14
N LYS A 491 -6.05 8.41 -2.36
CA LYS A 491 -4.85 9.08 -2.89
C LYS A 491 -4.00 8.15 -3.77
N LEU A 492 -4.10 6.84 -3.57
CA LEU A 492 -3.38 5.84 -4.35
C LEU A 492 -4.11 5.44 -5.64
N LEU A 493 -5.32 5.96 -5.90
CA LEU A 493 -6.06 5.62 -7.10
C LEU A 493 -5.44 6.20 -8.38
N GLY A 494 -4.60 7.24 -8.32
CA GLY A 494 -4.08 7.95 -9.49
C GLY A 494 -2.56 7.91 -9.63
#